data_AF-H1DCW0-F1
#
_entry.id   AF-H1DCW0-F1
#
_cell.length_a   1.000
_cell.length_b   1.000
_cell.length_c   1.000
_cell.angle_alpha   90.00
_cell.angle_beta   90.00
_cell.angle_gamma   90.00
#
_symmetry.space_group_name_H-M   'P 1'
#
loop_
_entity.id
_entity.type
_entity.pdbx_description
1 polymer ?
#
loop_
_entity_poly.entity_id
_entity_poly.type
_entity_poly.pdbx_seq_one_letter_code
_entity_poly.pdbx_strand_id
1 'polypeptide(L)'
;MRNTIYIVIFLFSFCLQACVEDEKDIFDKPSTERLSEALKQYQKILTEVPNGWLMEYYPKGDCAYGGYIILLSFTEEEVFMSSETNPTPVSSLYSLKGDTGPVLSFDTYNQVFHFFSDPSVPGLEGLGYEGDYEFIIVGKEKDELILEGKKTGNTIRMKPLPTGQSWEETLASIKHIIQVTTPPEGCCYRMEVDGNPVLIERKGRALLPETGGRTLELDYVNGSDTLTLNVPFIYTTTGIKFYQPVQIGGKEIQYFDWSEIERNLQCTDNNVDARISTIPMSPNKKYAYSTLNWYLTLKVISSPFLTRWLNANQILKDQQGLSLYKIFLSYDAEYEGQFLEVDLTDGYNIYACLLLMYVKPVKWTEDEIDISFSGLVDDNGNAFYGNGGKEIVEMMSGRYSLTGNPSDNPTSFFFQKTDGSDVWFELSIE
;
A
#
# COMPACT_ATOMS: atom_id res chain seq x y z
N MET A 1 -61.78 48.45 21.07
CA MET A 1 -60.75 47.58 20.43
C MET A 1 -59.96 48.28 19.31
N ARG A 2 -59.91 49.63 19.24
CA ARG A 2 -59.17 50.33 18.17
C ARG A 2 -57.85 50.97 18.64
N ASN A 3 -57.70 51.29 19.93
CA ASN A 3 -56.51 51.99 20.44
C ASN A 3 -55.39 51.07 20.98
N THR A 4 -55.68 49.79 21.28
CA THR A 4 -54.68 48.82 21.73
C THR A 4 -53.90 48.18 20.59
N ILE A 5 -54.48 48.13 19.38
CA ILE A 5 -53.82 47.60 18.18
C ILE A 5 -52.73 48.57 17.67
N TYR A 6 -52.95 49.88 17.74
CA TYR A 6 -51.93 50.86 17.34
C TYR A 6 -50.71 50.88 18.26
N ILE A 7 -50.88 50.59 19.55
CA ILE A 7 -49.76 50.52 20.51
C ILE A 7 -48.89 49.28 20.26
N VAL A 8 -49.51 48.13 19.93
CA VAL A 8 -48.76 46.91 19.61
C VAL A 8 -48.05 47.01 18.26
N ILE A 9 -48.66 47.68 17.26
CA ILE A 9 -48.02 47.93 15.95
C ILE A 9 -46.88 48.94 16.08
N PHE A 10 -47.03 50.00 16.87
CA PHE A 10 -45.98 51.00 17.09
C PHE A 10 -44.79 50.47 17.91
N LEU A 11 -45.04 49.55 18.85
CA LEU A 11 -44.00 48.90 19.65
C LEU A 11 -43.21 47.85 18.84
N PHE A 12 -43.83 47.21 17.84
CA PHE A 12 -43.14 46.26 16.94
C PHE A 12 -42.22 46.95 15.92
N SER A 13 -42.48 48.22 15.58
CA SER A 13 -41.62 49.01 14.69
C SER A 13 -40.27 49.42 15.31
N PHE A 14 -40.15 49.41 16.64
CA PHE A 14 -38.89 49.71 17.34
C PHE A 14 -37.96 48.49 17.48
N CYS A 15 -38.43 47.27 17.19
CA CYS A 15 -37.61 46.06 17.20
C CYS A 15 -36.97 45.73 15.85
N LEU A 16 -37.17 46.57 14.82
CA LEU A 16 -36.52 46.47 13.50
C LEU A 16 -35.39 47.48 13.32
N GLN A 17 -34.74 47.91 14.41
CA GLN A 17 -33.35 48.35 14.27
C GLN A 17 -32.50 47.10 14.12
N ALA A 18 -32.48 46.56 12.90
CA ALA A 18 -31.33 45.79 12.45
C ALA A 18 -30.13 46.69 12.74
N CYS A 19 -29.32 46.29 13.70
CA CYS A 19 -27.98 46.81 13.86
C CYS A 19 -27.32 46.52 12.51
N VAL A 20 -27.25 47.53 11.64
CA VAL A 20 -26.29 47.53 10.55
C VAL A 20 -24.96 47.67 11.28
N GLU A 21 -24.46 46.54 11.80
CA GLU A 21 -23.03 46.41 11.93
C GLU A 21 -22.54 46.51 10.49
N ASP A 22 -21.88 47.62 10.19
CA ASP A 22 -20.95 47.67 9.07
C ASP A 22 -20.01 46.47 9.30
N GLU A 23 -20.30 45.34 8.67
CA GLU A 23 -19.30 44.30 8.46
C GLU A 23 -18.17 45.03 7.77
N LYS A 24 -17.13 45.37 8.54
CA LYS A 24 -15.89 45.85 7.97
C LYS A 24 -15.49 44.78 6.99
N ASP A 25 -15.56 45.11 5.70
CA ASP A 25 -15.13 44.23 4.65
C ASP A 25 -13.71 43.81 5.02
N ILE A 26 -13.52 42.53 5.36
CA ILE A 26 -12.23 42.00 5.83
C ILE A 26 -11.18 42.15 4.69
N PHE A 27 -11.65 42.39 3.47
CA PHE A 27 -10.86 42.51 2.28
C PHE A 27 -11.15 43.81 1.54
N ASP A 28 -10.09 44.49 1.11
CA ASP A 28 -10.19 45.77 0.39
C ASP A 28 -10.77 45.66 -1.04
N LYS A 29 -11.05 44.44 -1.52
CA LYS A 29 -11.52 44.15 -2.88
C LYS A 29 -12.65 43.11 -2.93
N PRO A 30 -13.59 43.22 -3.89
CA PRO A 30 -14.60 42.19 -4.15
C PRO A 30 -13.99 40.81 -4.38
N SER A 31 -14.70 39.75 -4.00
CA SER A 31 -14.25 38.35 -4.14
C SER A 31 -13.91 37.96 -5.59
N THR A 32 -14.68 38.45 -6.55
CA THR A 32 -14.48 38.20 -7.99
C THR A 32 -13.20 38.85 -8.54
N GLU A 33 -12.87 40.05 -8.08
CA GLU A 33 -11.65 40.76 -8.47
C GLU A 33 -10.42 40.06 -7.89
N ARG A 34 -10.46 39.67 -6.61
CA ARG A 34 -9.41 38.88 -5.96
C ARG A 34 -9.15 37.56 -6.67
N LEU A 35 -10.20 36.85 -7.07
CA LEU A 35 -10.07 35.60 -7.81
C LEU A 35 -9.44 35.82 -9.20
N SER A 36 -9.85 36.85 -9.94
CA SER A 36 -9.26 37.17 -11.24
C SER A 36 -7.77 37.51 -11.13
N GLU A 37 -7.37 38.27 -10.10
CA GLU A 37 -5.97 38.57 -9.81
C GLU A 37 -5.18 37.32 -9.44
N ALA A 38 -5.74 36.45 -8.60
CA ALA A 38 -5.11 35.18 -8.22
C ALA A 38 -4.89 34.28 -9.44
N LEU A 39 -5.88 34.12 -10.32
CA LEU A 39 -5.76 33.31 -11.54
C LEU A 39 -4.64 33.83 -12.45
N LYS A 40 -4.54 35.15 -12.65
CA LYS A 40 -3.45 35.76 -13.43
C LYS A 40 -2.09 35.56 -12.76
N GLN A 41 -2.03 35.67 -11.44
CA GLN A 41 -0.80 35.43 -10.69
C GLN A 41 -0.34 33.98 -10.82
N TYR A 42 -1.24 33.01 -10.69
CA TYR A 42 -0.90 31.60 -10.84
C TYR A 42 -0.51 31.23 -12.27
N GLN A 43 -1.18 31.81 -13.28
CA GLN A 43 -0.78 31.64 -14.69
C GLN A 43 0.69 32.06 -14.90
N LYS A 44 1.07 33.19 -14.31
CA LYS A 44 2.43 33.69 -14.36
C LYS A 44 3.40 32.76 -13.61
N ILE A 45 3.06 32.34 -12.39
CA ILE A 45 3.89 31.42 -11.61
C ILE A 45 4.15 30.12 -12.38
N LEU A 46 3.11 29.52 -12.95
CA LEU A 46 3.22 28.24 -13.67
C LEU A 46 4.16 28.32 -14.87
N THR A 47 4.09 29.41 -15.62
CA THR A 47 4.85 29.62 -16.87
C THR A 47 6.25 30.21 -16.67
N GLU A 48 6.56 30.78 -15.49
CA GLU A 48 7.89 31.34 -15.16
C GLU A 48 8.95 30.31 -14.78
N VAL A 49 8.60 29.02 -14.71
CA VAL A 49 9.53 27.93 -14.41
C VAL A 49 9.91 27.21 -15.71
N PRO A 50 11.01 27.61 -16.38
CA PRO A 50 11.30 27.18 -17.76
C PRO A 50 11.59 25.68 -17.90
N ASN A 51 12.12 25.05 -16.85
CA ASN A 51 12.38 23.60 -16.80
C ASN A 51 11.17 22.80 -16.29
N GLY A 52 10.07 23.50 -16.00
CA GLY A 52 8.85 22.91 -15.48
C GLY A 52 8.93 22.58 -13.99
N TRP A 53 7.97 21.78 -13.57
CA TRP A 53 7.67 21.46 -12.19
C TRP A 53 7.74 19.94 -11.98
N LEU A 54 8.15 19.55 -10.79
CA LEU A 54 8.00 18.20 -10.25
C LEU A 54 6.80 18.22 -9.29
N MET A 55 5.78 17.43 -9.59
CA MET A 55 4.56 17.29 -8.82
C MET A 55 4.56 15.94 -8.09
N GLU A 56 4.42 15.97 -6.77
CA GLU A 56 4.23 14.79 -5.93
C GLU A 56 2.73 14.41 -5.92
N TYR A 57 2.33 13.49 -6.80
CA TYR A 57 0.93 13.12 -7.01
C TYR A 57 0.52 11.85 -6.25
N TYR A 58 -0.66 11.86 -5.63
CA TYR A 58 -1.19 10.75 -4.82
C TYR A 58 -2.64 10.45 -5.22
N PRO A 59 -2.93 9.34 -5.93
CA PRO A 59 -4.29 8.97 -6.26
C PRO A 59 -5.00 8.31 -5.06
N LYS A 60 -6.35 8.36 -5.08
CA LYS A 60 -7.25 7.88 -4.01
C LYS A 60 -7.13 8.65 -2.69
N GLY A 61 -8.24 9.02 -2.06
CA GLY A 61 -8.27 9.91 -0.88
C GLY A 61 -7.57 9.40 0.39
N ASP A 62 -7.24 8.11 0.46
CA ASP A 62 -6.45 7.51 1.55
C ASP A 62 -4.98 7.26 1.17
N CYS A 63 -4.57 7.70 -0.04
CA CYS A 63 -3.25 7.47 -0.61
C CYS A 63 -2.86 5.98 -0.69
N ALA A 64 -3.81 5.04 -0.80
CA ALA A 64 -3.50 3.59 -0.74
C ALA A 64 -2.58 3.07 -1.85
N TYR A 65 -2.39 3.83 -2.93
CA TYR A 65 -1.44 3.52 -4.01
C TYR A 65 -0.05 4.17 -3.78
N GLY A 66 0.09 5.02 -2.76
CA GLY A 66 1.25 5.88 -2.53
C GLY A 66 1.43 6.95 -3.61
N GLY A 67 2.65 7.51 -3.67
CA GLY A 67 2.94 8.68 -4.50
C GLY A 67 3.70 8.38 -5.78
N TYR A 68 3.46 9.22 -6.79
CA TYR A 68 4.05 9.14 -8.13
C TYR A 68 4.51 10.52 -8.58
N ILE A 69 5.65 10.58 -9.26
CA ILE A 69 6.18 11.84 -9.78
C ILE A 69 5.59 12.15 -11.16
N ILE A 70 5.01 13.35 -11.28
CA ILE A 70 4.57 13.93 -12.55
C ILE A 70 5.40 15.17 -12.82
N LEU A 71 5.96 15.25 -14.02
CA LEU A 71 6.70 16.40 -14.52
C LEU A 71 5.80 17.23 -15.41
N LEU A 72 5.77 18.55 -15.22
CA LEU A 72 4.84 19.47 -15.89
C LEU A 72 5.58 20.69 -16.42
N SER A 73 5.33 21.13 -17.65
CA SER A 73 5.82 22.42 -18.16
C SER A 73 4.68 23.16 -18.83
N PHE A 74 4.43 24.39 -18.38
CA PHE A 74 3.28 25.18 -18.80
C PHE A 74 3.70 26.24 -19.82
N THR A 75 2.92 26.35 -20.88
CA THR A 75 2.87 27.50 -21.79
C THR A 75 1.62 28.32 -21.49
N GLU A 76 1.31 29.33 -22.29
CA GLU A 76 0.07 30.10 -22.10
C GLU A 76 -1.21 29.28 -22.29
N GLU A 77 -1.20 28.28 -23.19
CA GLU A 77 -2.40 27.51 -23.57
C GLU A 77 -2.27 26.01 -23.28
N GLU A 78 -1.06 25.46 -23.40
CA GLU A 78 -0.79 24.03 -23.28
C GLU A 78 0.09 23.72 -22.08
N VAL A 79 -0.03 22.51 -21.58
CA VAL A 79 0.88 21.90 -20.62
C VAL A 79 1.47 20.63 -21.21
N PHE A 80 2.79 20.53 -21.17
CA PHE A 80 3.51 19.29 -21.44
C PHE A 80 3.65 18.51 -20.15
N MET A 81 3.54 17.20 -20.23
CA MET A 81 3.59 16.33 -19.06
C MET A 81 4.27 15.01 -19.36
N SER A 82 4.97 14.50 -18.36
CA SER A 82 5.57 13.17 -18.34
C SER A 82 5.51 12.62 -16.91
N SER A 83 5.60 11.32 -16.73
CA SER A 83 5.62 10.70 -15.41
C SER A 83 6.43 9.42 -15.43
N GLU A 84 6.71 8.89 -14.25
CA GLU A 84 7.33 7.57 -14.10
C GLU A 84 6.53 6.41 -14.72
N THR A 85 5.18 6.51 -14.78
CA THR A 85 4.33 5.50 -15.43
C THR A 85 4.14 5.76 -16.93
N ASN A 86 4.29 7.01 -17.36
CA ASN A 86 4.17 7.46 -18.74
C ASN A 86 5.34 8.41 -19.09
N PRO A 87 6.55 7.87 -19.35
CA PRO A 87 7.77 8.67 -19.46
C PRO A 87 7.87 9.46 -20.77
N THR A 88 7.11 9.09 -21.80
CA THR A 88 7.05 9.83 -23.06
C THR A 88 6.25 11.11 -22.86
N PRO A 89 6.81 12.30 -23.14
CA PRO A 89 6.08 13.55 -23.01
C PRO A 89 4.82 13.60 -23.87
N VAL A 90 3.71 14.04 -23.29
CA VAL A 90 2.44 14.32 -23.97
C VAL A 90 2.00 15.75 -23.68
N SER A 91 1.13 16.32 -24.51
CA SER A 91 0.53 17.64 -24.27
C SER A 91 -0.94 17.51 -23.88
N SER A 92 -1.43 18.53 -23.17
CA SER A 92 -2.85 18.71 -22.84
C SER A 92 -3.17 20.20 -22.82
N LEU A 93 -4.42 20.56 -23.07
CA LEU A 93 -4.91 21.89 -22.72
C LEU A 93 -5.15 21.94 -21.22
N TYR A 94 -4.92 23.10 -20.62
CA TYR A 94 -5.25 23.34 -19.23
C TYR A 94 -5.99 24.66 -19.05
N SER A 95 -6.72 24.77 -17.95
CA SER A 95 -7.34 26.03 -17.54
C SER A 95 -7.09 26.33 -16.07
N LEU A 96 -6.97 27.62 -15.78
CA LEU A 96 -7.12 28.17 -14.45
C LEU A 96 -8.52 28.78 -14.33
N LYS A 97 -9.38 28.16 -13.53
CA LYS A 97 -10.78 28.58 -13.36
C LYS A 97 -11.11 28.86 -11.90
N GLY A 98 -12.12 29.70 -11.69
CA GLY A 98 -12.65 29.98 -10.36
C GLY A 98 -13.72 28.98 -9.96
N ASP A 99 -13.63 28.43 -8.75
CA ASP A 99 -14.63 27.59 -8.11
C ASP A 99 -14.65 27.89 -6.59
N THR A 100 -14.50 26.89 -5.71
CA THR A 100 -14.21 27.05 -4.27
C THR A 100 -12.87 27.76 -3.99
N GLY A 101 -12.04 27.92 -5.03
CA GLY A 101 -10.79 28.66 -5.08
C GLY A 101 -10.27 28.69 -6.52
N PRO A 102 -9.02 29.13 -6.75
CA PRO A 102 -8.35 28.94 -8.03
C PRO A 102 -8.14 27.44 -8.30
N VAL A 103 -8.64 26.91 -9.41
CA VAL A 103 -8.53 25.50 -9.79
C VAL A 103 -7.69 25.36 -11.05
N LEU A 104 -6.66 24.53 -10.99
CA LEU A 104 -5.90 24.04 -12.13
C LEU A 104 -6.57 22.78 -12.67
N SER A 105 -6.99 22.81 -13.93
CA SER A 105 -7.75 21.75 -14.59
C SER A 105 -7.03 21.29 -15.86
N PHE A 106 -6.86 19.98 -16.04
CA PHE A 106 -6.32 19.38 -17.26
C PHE A 106 -7.48 18.95 -18.17
N ASP A 107 -7.80 19.78 -19.16
CA ASP A 107 -9.11 19.79 -19.81
C ASP A 107 -9.23 18.81 -20.98
N THR A 108 -8.10 18.36 -21.55
CA THR A 108 -8.10 17.34 -22.60
C THR A 108 -7.59 16.00 -22.10
N TYR A 109 -8.10 14.93 -22.70
CA TYR A 109 -7.60 13.59 -22.43
C TYR A 109 -6.08 13.53 -22.63
N ASN A 110 -5.39 13.00 -21.63
CA ASN A 110 -3.95 12.83 -21.60
C ASN A 110 -3.60 11.55 -20.84
N GLN A 111 -2.56 10.85 -21.28
CA GLN A 111 -2.20 9.55 -20.74
C GLN A 111 -1.55 9.60 -19.35
N VAL A 112 -1.14 10.79 -18.87
CA VAL A 112 -0.47 10.92 -17.56
C VAL A 112 -1.47 10.96 -16.42
N PHE A 113 -2.40 11.93 -16.40
CA PHE A 113 -3.41 12.04 -15.36
C PHE A 113 -4.56 11.04 -15.56
N HIS A 114 -5.04 10.85 -16.79
CA HIS A 114 -6.19 9.97 -17.02
C HIS A 114 -5.86 8.49 -16.84
N PHE A 115 -4.58 8.11 -16.82
CA PHE A 115 -4.17 6.77 -16.38
C PHE A 115 -4.68 6.45 -14.98
N PHE A 116 -4.70 7.42 -14.07
CA PHE A 116 -5.17 7.22 -12.69
C PHE A 116 -6.69 7.24 -12.54
N SER A 117 -7.42 7.71 -13.55
CA SER A 117 -8.88 7.83 -13.53
C SER A 117 -9.56 7.00 -14.62
N ASP A 118 -8.84 6.12 -15.32
CA ASP A 118 -9.39 5.27 -16.38
C ASP A 118 -10.40 4.28 -15.76
N PRO A 119 -11.68 4.32 -16.16
CA PRO A 119 -12.69 3.40 -15.64
C PRO A 119 -12.52 1.96 -16.11
N SER A 120 -11.60 1.68 -17.04
CA SER A 120 -11.40 0.38 -17.70
C SER A 120 -10.24 -0.42 -17.11
N VAL A 121 -9.73 -0.04 -15.94
CA VAL A 121 -8.68 -0.78 -15.24
C VAL A 121 -9.25 -2.13 -14.75
N PRO A 122 -8.66 -3.28 -15.18
CA PRO A 122 -9.14 -4.60 -14.76
C PRO A 122 -9.18 -4.75 -13.22
N GLY A 123 -10.31 -5.21 -12.69
CA GLY A 123 -10.53 -5.37 -11.24
C GLY A 123 -10.87 -4.07 -10.50
N LEU A 124 -10.94 -2.93 -11.20
CA LEU A 124 -11.33 -1.62 -10.68
C LEU A 124 -12.34 -0.92 -11.62
N GLU A 125 -13.22 -1.69 -12.24
CA GLU A 125 -14.15 -1.21 -13.25
C GLU A 125 -15.03 -0.07 -12.73
N GLY A 126 -15.09 1.03 -13.49
CA GLY A 126 -15.87 2.23 -13.16
C GLY A 126 -15.23 3.15 -12.10
N LEU A 127 -14.17 2.71 -11.41
CA LEU A 127 -13.46 3.51 -10.41
C LEU A 127 -12.09 4.00 -10.88
N GLY A 128 -11.36 3.13 -11.60
CA GLY A 128 -9.94 3.32 -11.85
C GLY A 128 -9.12 3.33 -10.56
N TYR A 129 -7.99 4.04 -10.57
CA TYR A 129 -7.19 4.29 -9.36
C TYR A 129 -7.70 5.50 -8.55
N GLU A 130 -8.86 6.03 -8.91
CA GLU A 130 -9.51 7.17 -8.28
C GLU A 130 -8.67 8.46 -8.28
N GLY A 131 -7.83 8.65 -9.29
CA GLY A 131 -6.98 9.84 -9.44
C GLY A 131 -7.74 11.14 -9.75
N ASP A 132 -7.10 12.26 -9.40
CA ASP A 132 -7.49 13.62 -9.79
C ASP A 132 -6.87 14.06 -11.13
N TYR A 133 -7.57 14.94 -11.83
CA TYR A 133 -7.08 15.77 -12.94
C TYR A 133 -7.52 17.24 -12.77
N GLU A 134 -8.07 17.59 -11.61
CA GLU A 134 -8.42 18.95 -11.19
C GLU A 134 -7.88 19.17 -9.78
N PHE A 135 -7.23 20.32 -9.57
CA PHE A 135 -6.51 20.63 -8.34
C PHE A 135 -6.83 22.04 -7.86
N ILE A 136 -7.23 22.17 -6.60
CA ILE A 136 -7.41 23.47 -5.95
C ILE A 136 -6.02 24.00 -5.58
N ILE A 137 -5.69 25.22 -6.01
CA ILE A 137 -4.46 25.88 -5.60
C ILE A 137 -4.68 26.48 -4.22
N VAL A 138 -4.11 25.84 -3.19
CA VAL A 138 -4.22 26.26 -1.79
C VAL A 138 -3.32 27.47 -1.53
N GLY A 139 -2.15 27.49 -2.14
CA GLY A 139 -1.20 28.59 -1.97
C GLY A 139 0.22 28.25 -2.40
N LYS A 140 1.17 28.99 -1.84
CA LYS A 140 2.60 28.81 -2.05
C LYS A 140 3.31 28.75 -0.70
N GLU A 141 4.17 27.76 -0.51
CA GLU A 141 5.04 27.62 0.66
C GLU A 141 6.50 27.59 0.18
N LYS A 142 7.32 28.56 0.61
CA LYS A 142 8.67 28.77 0.06
C LYS A 142 8.61 28.91 -1.46
N ASP A 143 9.18 27.98 -2.22
CA ASP A 143 9.12 27.94 -3.69
C ASP A 143 8.18 26.86 -4.24
N GLU A 144 7.45 26.16 -3.37
CA GLU A 144 6.52 25.09 -3.76
C GLU A 144 5.09 25.64 -3.88
N LEU A 145 4.38 25.24 -4.93
CA LEU A 145 2.93 25.37 -4.99
C LEU A 145 2.28 24.24 -4.20
N ILE A 146 1.33 24.60 -3.36
CA ILE A 146 0.53 23.65 -2.57
C ILE A 146 -0.83 23.52 -3.23
N LEU A 147 -1.15 22.30 -3.62
CA LEU A 147 -2.37 21.92 -4.32
C LEU A 147 -3.16 20.95 -3.46
N GLU A 148 -4.46 20.86 -3.71
CA GLU A 148 -5.35 19.85 -3.14
C GLU A 148 -6.10 19.16 -4.29
N GLY A 149 -6.09 17.82 -4.32
CA GLY A 149 -6.87 17.06 -5.29
C GLY A 149 -8.36 17.29 -5.10
N LYS A 150 -9.09 17.72 -6.14
CA LYS A 150 -10.50 18.10 -6.01
C LYS A 150 -11.41 16.91 -5.67
N LYS A 151 -11.06 15.71 -6.14
CA LYS A 151 -11.77 14.45 -5.87
C LYS A 151 -11.22 13.78 -4.61
N THR A 152 -9.90 13.73 -4.43
CA THR A 152 -9.27 12.96 -3.35
C THR A 152 -9.13 13.73 -2.04
N GLY A 153 -9.03 15.06 -2.08
CA GLY A 153 -8.64 15.90 -0.95
C GLY A 153 -7.16 15.77 -0.56
N ASN A 154 -6.35 15.03 -1.32
CA ASN A 154 -4.94 14.82 -1.01
C ASN A 154 -4.15 16.11 -1.24
N THR A 155 -3.22 16.41 -0.32
CA THR A 155 -2.28 17.51 -0.48
C THR A 155 -1.19 17.13 -1.46
N ILE A 156 -0.99 17.94 -2.49
CA ILE A 156 -0.01 17.73 -3.54
C ILE A 156 0.96 18.90 -3.56
N ARG A 157 2.26 18.59 -3.60
CA ARG A 157 3.32 19.60 -3.64
C ARG A 157 3.94 19.62 -5.02
N MET A 158 4.02 20.82 -5.59
CA MET A 158 4.61 21.05 -6.90
C MET A 158 5.82 21.96 -6.75
N LYS A 159 7.00 21.42 -7.04
CA LYS A 159 8.30 22.07 -6.83
C LYS A 159 8.92 22.46 -8.17
N PRO A 160 9.56 23.62 -8.30
CA PRO A 160 10.23 23.99 -9.54
C PRO A 160 11.41 23.02 -9.77
N LEU A 161 11.54 22.50 -10.99
CA LEU A 161 12.71 21.72 -11.36
C LEU A 161 13.94 22.62 -11.44
N PRO A 162 15.07 22.26 -10.81
CA PRO A 162 16.30 23.03 -10.88
C PRO A 162 16.78 23.29 -12.31
N THR A 163 17.42 24.44 -12.51
CA THR A 163 18.07 24.76 -13.77
C THR A 163 19.17 23.73 -14.08
N GLY A 164 19.10 23.11 -15.25
CA GLY A 164 20.07 22.11 -15.72
C GLY A 164 19.69 20.65 -15.46
N GLN A 165 18.57 20.38 -14.75
CA GLN A 165 18.04 19.04 -14.58
C GLN A 165 17.00 18.74 -15.67
N SER A 166 17.23 17.70 -16.49
CA SER A 166 16.27 17.26 -17.50
C SER A 166 15.19 16.33 -16.93
N TRP A 167 14.08 16.18 -17.66
CA TRP A 167 13.02 15.25 -17.29
C TRP A 167 13.49 13.80 -17.40
N GLU A 168 14.26 13.49 -18.43
CA GLU A 168 14.83 12.19 -18.67
C GLU A 168 15.77 11.76 -17.52
N GLU A 169 16.67 12.65 -17.08
CA GLU A 169 17.56 12.38 -15.94
C GLU A 169 16.78 12.24 -14.62
N THR A 170 15.72 13.03 -14.43
CA THR A 170 14.86 12.96 -13.24
C THR A 170 14.17 11.60 -13.15
N LEU A 171 13.51 11.18 -14.24
CA LEU A 171 12.82 9.89 -14.29
C LEU A 171 13.80 8.71 -14.24
N ALA A 172 14.97 8.83 -14.86
CA ALA A 172 16.04 7.83 -14.75
C ALA A 172 16.54 7.68 -13.31
N SER A 173 16.68 8.79 -12.58
CA SER A 173 17.11 8.76 -11.17
C SER A 173 16.05 8.09 -10.28
N ILE A 174 14.78 8.43 -10.45
CA ILE A 174 13.68 7.78 -9.73
C ILE A 174 13.65 6.27 -10.02
N LYS A 175 13.79 5.88 -11.30
CA LYS A 175 13.87 4.47 -11.70
C LYS A 175 15.06 3.75 -11.06
N HIS A 176 16.23 4.39 -10.99
CA HIS A 176 17.40 3.85 -10.30
C HIS A 176 17.10 3.62 -8.82
N ILE A 177 16.50 4.61 -8.13
CA ILE A 177 16.11 4.48 -6.73
C ILE A 177 15.13 3.32 -6.52
N ILE A 178 14.10 3.19 -7.36
CA ILE A 178 13.16 2.05 -7.31
C ILE A 178 13.93 0.73 -7.40
N GLN A 179 14.89 0.63 -8.31
CA GLN A 179 15.68 -0.59 -8.52
C GLN A 179 16.56 -0.93 -7.32
N VAL A 180 17.33 0.03 -6.79
CA VAL A 180 18.29 -0.23 -5.69
C VAL A 180 17.61 -0.40 -4.33
N THR A 181 16.41 0.14 -4.15
CA THR A 181 15.64 0.04 -2.90
C THR A 181 14.61 -1.09 -2.90
N THR A 182 14.39 -1.79 -4.02
CA THR A 182 13.50 -2.97 -4.05
C THR A 182 14.29 -4.20 -3.60
N PRO A 183 13.88 -4.90 -2.52
CA PRO A 183 14.52 -6.13 -2.07
C PRO A 183 14.54 -7.16 -3.20
N PRO A 184 15.69 -7.82 -3.45
CA PRO A 184 15.72 -8.97 -4.32
C PRO A 184 14.90 -10.12 -3.72
N GLU A 185 14.61 -11.13 -4.54
CA GLU A 185 13.95 -12.35 -4.09
C GLU A 185 14.67 -12.97 -2.88
N GLY A 186 13.89 -13.45 -1.90
CA GLY A 186 14.41 -14.00 -0.65
C GLY A 186 14.90 -12.96 0.37
N CYS A 187 14.80 -11.67 0.07
CA CYS A 187 15.12 -10.58 1.01
C CYS A 187 13.87 -9.76 1.39
N CYS A 188 13.91 -9.12 2.55
CA CYS A 188 12.88 -8.18 2.99
C CYS A 188 13.49 -6.92 3.61
N TYR A 189 12.65 -5.93 3.86
CA TYR A 189 13.05 -4.71 4.54
C TYR A 189 13.25 -4.94 6.05
N ARG A 190 14.16 -4.17 6.64
CA ARG A 190 14.28 -3.92 8.09
C ARG A 190 14.47 -2.44 8.30
N MET A 191 13.77 -1.87 9.28
CA MET A 191 13.97 -0.50 9.69
C MET A 191 14.53 -0.45 11.11
N GLU A 192 15.40 0.52 11.36
CA GLU A 192 15.94 0.82 12.69
C GLU A 192 15.83 2.32 12.94
N VAL A 193 15.49 2.72 14.18
CA VAL A 193 15.42 4.12 14.64
C VAL A 193 16.14 4.23 15.98
N ASP A 194 17.22 5.00 16.03
CA ASP A 194 18.13 5.15 17.17
C ASP A 194 18.55 3.78 17.75
N GLY A 195 18.83 2.82 16.86
CA GLY A 195 19.19 1.44 17.22
C GLY A 195 18.04 0.53 17.66
N ASN A 196 16.80 1.03 17.72
CA ASN A 196 15.62 0.22 18.02
C ASN A 196 15.01 -0.36 16.74
N PRO A 197 14.67 -1.66 16.70
CA PRO A 197 14.07 -2.27 15.53
C PRO A 197 12.64 -1.79 15.30
N VAL A 198 12.30 -1.63 14.01
CA VAL A 198 10.95 -1.39 13.50
C VAL A 198 10.68 -2.45 12.44
N LEU A 199 9.64 -3.26 12.63
CA LEU A 199 9.21 -4.18 11.58
C LEU A 199 8.58 -3.36 10.46
N ILE A 200 8.92 -3.72 9.24
CA ILE A 200 8.47 -3.03 8.04
C ILE A 200 7.98 -4.07 7.03
N GLU A 201 6.76 -3.89 6.56
CA GLU A 201 6.18 -4.65 5.47
C GLU A 201 5.71 -3.71 4.37
N ARG A 202 5.99 -4.05 3.12
CA ARG A 202 5.42 -3.33 1.98
C ARG A 202 3.97 -3.80 1.81
N LYS A 203 3.03 -2.86 1.88
CA LYS A 203 1.58 -3.05 1.76
C LYS A 203 1.01 -2.05 0.75
N GLY A 204 -0.32 -2.01 0.67
CA GLY A 204 -1.05 -1.09 -0.19
C GLY A 204 -1.29 -1.67 -1.58
N ARG A 205 -2.08 -0.94 -2.36
CA ARG A 205 -2.43 -1.35 -3.72
C ARG A 205 -1.31 -0.94 -4.67
N ALA A 206 -1.00 -1.77 -5.65
CA ALA A 206 -0.07 -1.43 -6.72
C ALA A 206 -0.84 -0.94 -7.95
N LEU A 207 -0.23 -0.05 -8.73
CA LEU A 207 -0.72 0.24 -10.08
C LEU A 207 -0.31 -0.91 -10.99
N LEU A 208 -1.21 -1.41 -11.84
CA LEU A 208 -0.83 -2.41 -12.84
C LEU A 208 0.14 -1.80 -13.86
N PRO A 209 1.26 -2.49 -14.22
CA PRO A 209 1.64 -3.85 -13.83
C PRO A 209 2.69 -3.94 -12.68
N GLU A 210 2.86 -2.89 -11.86
CA GLU A 210 3.75 -2.93 -10.68
C GLU A 210 3.31 -4.03 -9.70
N THR A 211 4.28 -4.72 -9.09
CA THR A 211 4.04 -5.84 -8.17
C THR A 211 4.19 -5.47 -6.69
N GLY A 212 4.33 -4.18 -6.35
CA GLY A 212 4.48 -3.74 -4.96
C GLY A 212 3.90 -2.35 -4.70
N GLY A 213 2.93 -2.27 -3.79
CA GLY A 213 2.31 -1.00 -3.38
C GLY A 213 3.31 -0.02 -2.75
N ARG A 214 3.04 1.28 -2.82
CA ARG A 214 3.91 2.32 -2.23
C ARG A 214 3.41 2.76 -0.85
N THR A 215 3.06 1.79 -0.02
CA THR A 215 2.71 1.97 1.40
C THR A 215 3.57 1.03 2.25
N LEU A 216 4.08 1.53 3.37
CA LEU A 216 4.80 0.74 4.36
C LEU A 216 3.94 0.57 5.60
N GLU A 217 3.73 -0.67 6.04
CA GLU A 217 3.24 -0.95 7.39
C GLU A 217 4.46 -0.99 8.32
N LEU A 218 4.49 -0.11 9.33
CA LEU A 218 5.56 -0.01 10.31
C LEU A 218 5.03 -0.45 11.68
N ASP A 219 5.56 -1.53 12.24
CA ASP A 219 5.30 -1.91 13.63
C ASP A 219 6.50 -1.59 14.51
N TYR A 220 6.25 -0.89 15.61
CA TYR A 220 7.30 -0.55 16.58
C TYR A 220 6.79 -0.66 18.02
N VAL A 221 7.72 -0.90 18.93
CA VAL A 221 7.43 -0.98 20.37
C VAL A 221 7.47 0.43 20.97
N ASN A 222 6.43 0.79 21.72
CA ASN A 222 6.35 2.02 22.49
C ASN A 222 5.97 1.70 23.94
N GLY A 223 6.98 1.63 24.82
CA GLY A 223 6.79 1.17 26.19
C GLY A 223 6.41 -0.32 26.22
N SER A 224 5.22 -0.63 26.74
CA SER A 224 4.66 -2.00 26.74
C SER A 224 3.84 -2.33 25.51
N ASP A 225 3.51 -1.34 24.68
CA ASP A 225 2.57 -1.48 23.58
C ASP A 225 3.31 -1.63 22.25
N THR A 226 2.69 -2.31 21.29
CA THR A 226 3.13 -2.31 19.89
C THR A 226 2.17 -1.44 19.09
N LEU A 227 2.71 -0.47 18.36
CA LEU A 227 1.94 0.43 17.50
C LEU A 227 2.22 0.11 16.04
N THR A 228 1.19 0.23 15.21
CA THR A 228 1.25 0.00 13.75
C THR A 228 0.89 1.28 13.02
N LEU A 229 1.69 1.67 12.03
CA LEU A 229 1.43 2.80 11.14
C LEU A 229 1.38 2.33 9.69
N ASN A 230 0.42 2.83 8.92
CA ASN A 230 0.42 2.69 7.46
C ASN A 230 0.92 4.00 6.85
N VAL A 231 2.03 3.91 6.12
CA VAL A 231 2.82 5.07 5.68
C VAL A 231 2.96 5.05 4.16
N PRO A 232 2.07 5.74 3.44
CA PRO A 232 2.24 5.98 2.02
C PRO A 232 3.54 6.76 1.77
N PHE A 233 4.26 6.42 0.70
CA PHE A 233 5.49 7.09 0.34
C PHE A 233 5.57 7.36 -1.15
N ILE A 234 6.48 8.24 -1.53
CA ILE A 234 6.86 8.55 -2.91
C ILE A 234 8.35 8.32 -3.10
N TYR A 235 8.76 7.85 -4.27
CA TYR A 235 10.17 7.82 -4.65
C TYR A 235 10.62 9.23 -5.06
N THR A 236 11.78 9.64 -4.56
CA THR A 236 12.46 10.87 -4.99
C THR A 236 13.62 10.52 -5.93
N THR A 237 14.32 11.53 -6.44
CA THR A 237 15.54 11.30 -7.23
C THR A 237 16.70 10.73 -6.42
N THR A 238 16.61 10.73 -5.09
CA THR A 238 17.68 10.32 -4.18
C THR A 238 17.27 9.20 -3.22
N GLY A 239 15.98 8.95 -3.01
CA GLY A 239 15.50 7.94 -2.07
C GLY A 239 13.97 7.92 -1.97
N ILE A 240 13.42 7.97 -0.76
CA ILE A 240 11.97 7.99 -0.54
C ILE A 240 11.57 9.12 0.41
N LYS A 241 10.32 9.54 0.29
CA LYS A 241 9.68 10.50 1.18
C LYS A 241 8.33 9.95 1.64
N PHE A 242 8.08 9.95 2.94
CA PHE A 242 6.75 9.66 3.47
C PHE A 242 5.78 10.82 3.17
N TYR A 243 4.54 10.48 2.80
CA TYR A 243 3.50 11.46 2.45
C TYR A 243 3.32 12.49 3.57
N GLN A 244 3.29 12.01 4.82
CA GLN A 244 3.31 12.81 6.04
C GLN A 244 4.45 12.34 6.95
N PRO A 245 5.02 13.24 7.77
CA PRO A 245 5.97 12.84 8.79
C PRO A 245 5.31 11.88 9.79
N VAL A 246 6.07 10.87 10.23
CA VAL A 246 5.63 9.90 11.25
C VAL A 246 6.41 10.06 12.53
N GLN A 247 5.80 9.68 13.64
CA GLN A 247 6.41 9.73 14.98
C GLN A 247 6.78 8.32 15.43
N ILE A 248 8.08 8.05 15.57
CA ILE A 248 8.60 6.75 16.05
C ILE A 248 9.67 7.04 17.10
N GLY A 249 9.51 6.49 18.30
CA GLY A 249 10.48 6.71 19.39
C GLY A 249 10.68 8.18 19.79
N GLY A 250 9.66 9.03 19.57
CA GLY A 250 9.75 10.48 19.80
C GLY A 250 10.54 11.25 18.75
N LYS A 251 10.87 10.61 17.62
CA LYS A 251 11.48 11.25 16.44
C LYS A 251 10.43 11.46 15.36
N GLU A 252 10.49 12.64 14.75
CA GLU A 252 9.76 12.94 13.52
C GLU A 252 10.59 12.47 12.33
N ILE A 253 10.02 11.61 11.49
CA ILE A 253 10.72 10.94 10.39
C ILE A 253 9.89 11.11 9.11
N GLN A 254 10.52 11.54 8.02
CA GLN A 254 9.86 11.72 6.74
C GLN A 254 10.76 11.43 5.53
N TYR A 255 12.04 11.84 5.56
CA TYR A 255 12.92 11.82 4.39
C TYR A 255 14.02 10.78 4.53
N PHE A 256 14.25 10.02 3.46
CA PHE A 256 15.33 9.06 3.36
C PHE A 256 16.04 9.16 2.01
N ASP A 257 17.36 9.19 2.02
CA ASP A 257 18.20 9.14 0.83
C ASP A 257 18.97 7.82 0.76
N TRP A 258 19.14 7.29 -0.46
CA TRP A 258 19.92 6.10 -0.71
C TRP A 258 21.41 6.38 -0.52
N SER A 259 22.05 5.56 0.32
CA SER A 259 23.50 5.57 0.49
C SER A 259 24.14 4.48 -0.36
N GLU A 260 24.90 4.89 -1.39
CA GLU A 260 25.70 3.96 -2.20
C GLU A 260 26.82 3.26 -1.38
N ILE A 261 27.25 3.88 -0.27
CA ILE A 261 28.29 3.35 0.63
C ILE A 261 27.68 2.27 1.53
N GLU A 262 26.59 2.59 2.22
CA GLU A 262 25.96 1.73 3.22
C GLU A 262 24.96 0.72 2.62
N ARG A 263 24.58 0.91 1.34
CA ARG A 263 23.60 0.08 0.62
C ARG A 263 22.23 0.01 1.32
N ASN A 264 21.78 1.14 1.85
CA ASN A 264 20.49 1.30 2.50
C ASN A 264 19.96 2.73 2.36
N LEU A 265 18.68 2.93 2.69
CA LEU A 265 18.06 4.23 2.80
C LEU A 265 18.38 4.82 4.16
N GLN A 266 18.99 6.01 4.20
CA GLN A 266 19.39 6.73 5.41
C GLN A 266 18.48 7.93 5.61
N CYS A 267 17.96 8.09 6.82
CA CYS A 267 17.12 9.23 7.16
C CYS A 267 17.94 10.52 7.09
N THR A 268 17.36 11.56 6.50
CA THR A 268 18.00 12.88 6.36
C THR A 268 17.38 13.95 7.25
N ASP A 269 16.41 13.57 8.10
CA ASP A 269 15.82 14.44 9.10
C ASP A 269 16.81 14.79 10.23
N ASN A 270 16.68 16.01 10.75
CA ASN A 270 17.63 16.54 11.73
C ASN A 270 17.62 15.72 13.04
N ASN A 271 18.80 15.23 13.45
CA ASN A 271 19.01 14.50 14.70
C ASN A 271 18.22 13.18 14.80
N VAL A 272 18.06 12.47 13.68
CA VAL A 272 17.46 11.13 13.61
C VAL A 272 18.49 10.14 13.05
N ASP A 273 18.85 9.10 13.80
CA ASP A 273 19.56 7.93 13.23
C ASP A 273 18.54 6.88 12.85
N ALA A 274 18.02 6.95 11.62
CA ALA A 274 17.09 5.96 11.11
C ALA A 274 17.52 5.46 9.74
N ARG A 275 17.32 4.16 9.49
CA ARG A 275 17.69 3.52 8.23
C ARG A 275 16.71 2.43 7.84
N ILE A 276 16.47 2.27 6.55
CA ILE A 276 15.75 1.15 5.96
C ILE A 276 16.74 0.34 5.15
N SER A 277 17.01 -0.87 5.60
CA SER A 277 17.96 -1.81 5.02
C SER A 277 17.24 -2.99 4.40
N THR A 278 17.92 -3.65 3.47
CA THR A 278 17.49 -4.94 2.91
C THR A 278 18.26 -6.06 3.62
N ILE A 279 17.55 -7.06 4.13
CA ILE A 279 18.12 -8.22 4.82
C ILE A 279 17.57 -9.53 4.24
N PRO A 280 18.30 -10.65 4.32
CA PRO A 280 17.73 -11.96 4.03
C PRO A 280 16.47 -12.22 4.87
N MET A 281 15.44 -12.81 4.27
CA MET A 281 14.24 -13.22 4.99
C MET A 281 14.58 -14.29 6.03
N SER A 282 13.96 -14.15 7.20
CA SER A 282 13.97 -15.17 8.24
C SER A 282 13.20 -16.44 7.81
N PRO A 283 13.45 -17.61 8.42
CA PRO A 283 12.79 -18.87 8.04
C PRO A 283 11.27 -18.77 7.91
N ASN A 284 10.59 -18.12 8.87
CA ASN A 284 9.14 -17.94 8.82
C ASN A 284 8.66 -17.15 7.59
N LYS A 285 9.35 -16.06 7.24
CA LYS A 285 9.06 -15.24 6.05
C LYS A 285 9.38 -15.98 4.76
N LYS A 286 10.52 -16.70 4.70
CA LYS A 286 10.89 -17.51 3.53
C LYS A 286 9.81 -18.55 3.22
N TYR A 287 9.27 -19.21 4.24
CA TYR A 287 8.20 -20.18 4.04
C TYR A 287 6.87 -19.51 3.67
N ALA A 288 6.44 -18.48 4.42
CA ALA A 288 5.14 -17.84 4.21
C ALA A 288 5.00 -17.20 2.82
N TYR A 289 6.08 -16.62 2.30
CA TYR A 289 6.10 -15.93 1.00
C TYR A 289 6.68 -16.79 -0.13
N SER A 290 6.92 -18.08 0.11
CA SER A 290 7.36 -18.99 -0.94
C SER A 290 6.25 -19.22 -1.96
N THR A 291 6.61 -19.22 -3.25
CA THR A 291 5.73 -19.64 -4.35
C THR A 291 5.90 -21.11 -4.74
N LEU A 292 6.83 -21.83 -4.11
CA LEU A 292 7.04 -23.26 -4.30
C LEU A 292 5.94 -24.11 -3.64
N ASN A 293 5.75 -25.33 -4.16
CA ASN A 293 4.92 -26.34 -3.54
C ASN A 293 5.70 -27.09 -2.45
N TRP A 294 5.13 -27.17 -1.25
CA TRP A 294 5.76 -27.78 -0.08
C TRP A 294 5.01 -29.04 0.36
N TYR A 295 5.61 -30.20 0.11
CA TYR A 295 4.99 -31.51 0.30
C TYR A 295 5.23 -32.07 1.70
N LEU A 296 4.19 -32.68 2.28
CA LEU A 296 4.29 -33.34 3.58
C LEU A 296 5.17 -34.60 3.50
N THR A 297 6.26 -34.61 4.27
CA THR A 297 7.15 -35.76 4.35
C THR A 297 6.64 -36.77 5.38
N LEU A 298 5.85 -37.75 4.95
CA LEU A 298 5.28 -38.77 5.85
C LEU A 298 6.30 -39.62 6.63
N LYS A 299 7.59 -39.61 6.23
CA LYS A 299 8.67 -40.27 6.97
C LYS A 299 9.19 -39.43 8.15
N VAL A 300 8.88 -38.13 8.16
CA VAL A 300 9.34 -37.13 9.13
C VAL A 300 8.11 -36.41 9.67
N ILE A 301 7.33 -37.14 10.45
CA ILE A 301 6.07 -36.67 11.04
C ILE A 301 5.89 -37.30 12.43
N SER A 302 5.30 -36.55 13.35
CA SER A 302 5.00 -37.01 14.71
C SER A 302 4.03 -38.20 14.72
N SER A 303 4.14 -39.06 15.72
CA SER A 303 3.27 -40.24 15.86
C SER A 303 1.78 -39.89 16.00
N PRO A 304 1.39 -38.84 16.75
CA PRO A 304 0.00 -38.40 16.78
C PRO A 304 -0.52 -37.98 15.40
N PHE A 305 0.27 -37.24 14.62
CA PHE A 305 -0.13 -36.79 13.29
C PHE A 305 -0.21 -37.97 12.30
N LEU A 306 0.76 -38.89 12.30
CA LEU A 306 0.68 -40.10 11.48
C LEU A 306 -0.58 -40.93 11.80
N THR A 307 -0.98 -41.01 13.06
CA THR A 307 -2.21 -41.73 13.46
C THR A 307 -3.45 -41.08 12.86
N ARG A 308 -3.56 -39.75 12.91
CA ARG A 308 -4.68 -39.00 12.29
C ARG A 308 -4.69 -39.18 10.77
N TRP A 309 -3.53 -39.13 10.13
CA TRP A 309 -3.38 -39.41 8.70
C TRP A 309 -3.92 -40.79 8.32
N LEU A 310 -3.47 -41.84 9.02
CA LEU A 310 -3.89 -43.22 8.72
C LEU A 310 -5.39 -43.42 8.93
N ASN A 311 -5.96 -42.82 9.98
CA ASN A 311 -7.39 -42.85 10.23
C ASN A 311 -8.19 -42.14 9.14
N ALA A 312 -7.77 -40.94 8.73
CA ALA A 312 -8.41 -40.20 7.64
C ALA A 312 -8.35 -40.99 6.32
N ASN A 313 -7.21 -41.57 5.99
CA ASN A 313 -7.07 -42.43 4.81
C ASN A 313 -8.02 -43.63 4.83
N GLN A 314 -8.21 -44.25 6.01
CA GLN A 314 -9.11 -45.39 6.15
C GLN A 314 -10.57 -44.97 5.98
N ILE A 315 -10.98 -43.82 6.55
CA ILE A 315 -12.32 -43.26 6.38
C ILE A 315 -12.62 -43.00 4.89
N LEU A 316 -11.68 -42.37 4.16
CA LEU A 316 -11.81 -42.11 2.73
C LEU A 316 -11.97 -43.40 1.91
N LYS A 317 -11.20 -44.44 2.24
CA LYS A 317 -11.32 -45.76 1.59
C LYS A 317 -12.69 -46.37 1.81
N ASP A 318 -13.17 -46.35 3.05
CA ASP A 318 -14.41 -47.01 3.44
C ASP A 318 -15.65 -46.27 2.92
N GLN A 319 -15.61 -44.93 2.87
CA GLN A 319 -16.76 -44.10 2.53
C GLN A 319 -16.81 -43.70 1.04
N GLN A 320 -15.64 -43.54 0.41
CA GLN A 320 -15.53 -42.98 -0.94
C GLN A 320 -14.76 -43.89 -1.91
N GLY A 321 -14.12 -44.97 -1.43
CA GLY A 321 -13.25 -45.79 -2.27
C GLY A 321 -11.96 -45.08 -2.69
N LEU A 322 -11.60 -43.97 -2.03
CA LEU A 322 -10.44 -43.14 -2.34
C LEU A 322 -9.33 -43.32 -1.29
N SER A 323 -8.09 -43.07 -1.69
CA SER A 323 -6.92 -43.04 -0.80
C SER A 323 -6.18 -41.71 -0.89
N LEU A 324 -5.58 -41.27 0.22
CA LEU A 324 -4.64 -40.16 0.23
C LEU A 324 -3.41 -40.51 -0.62
N TYR A 325 -3.11 -39.64 -1.59
CA TYR A 325 -1.97 -39.77 -2.47
C TYR A 325 -0.85 -38.80 -2.07
N LYS A 326 -1.14 -37.49 -2.08
CA LYS A 326 -0.20 -36.43 -1.70
C LYS A 326 -0.91 -35.31 -0.93
N ILE A 327 -0.15 -34.62 -0.09
CA ILE A 327 -0.57 -33.37 0.55
C ILE A 327 0.56 -32.36 0.42
N PHE A 328 0.24 -31.16 -0.01
CA PHE A 328 1.19 -30.06 -0.08
C PHE A 328 0.51 -28.71 0.11
N LEU A 329 1.31 -27.71 0.47
CA LEU A 329 0.89 -26.31 0.48
C LEU A 329 1.39 -25.64 -0.80
N SER A 330 0.49 -24.99 -1.52
CA SER A 330 0.74 -24.24 -2.76
C SER A 330 0.31 -22.79 -2.60
N TYR A 331 1.07 -21.84 -3.15
CA TYR A 331 0.73 -20.41 -3.10
C TYR A 331 -0.25 -20.05 -4.20
N ASP A 332 -1.25 -19.23 -3.87
CA ASP A 332 -2.19 -18.65 -4.81
C ASP A 332 -2.17 -17.12 -4.74
N ALA A 333 -1.88 -16.50 -5.88
CA ALA A 333 -1.74 -15.06 -5.99
C ALA A 333 -3.08 -14.31 -5.94
N GLU A 334 -4.20 -14.93 -6.32
CA GLU A 334 -5.53 -14.31 -6.28
C GLU A 334 -6.03 -14.18 -4.84
N TYR A 335 -5.76 -15.19 -4.02
CA TYR A 335 -6.15 -15.20 -2.60
C TYR A 335 -5.11 -14.60 -1.66
N GLU A 336 -3.94 -14.19 -2.16
CA GLU A 336 -2.77 -13.78 -1.36
C GLU A 336 -2.51 -14.77 -0.20
N GLY A 337 -2.63 -16.07 -0.49
CA GLY A 337 -2.69 -17.12 0.52
C GLY A 337 -2.15 -18.46 0.02
N GLN A 338 -2.19 -19.48 0.86
CA GLN A 338 -1.76 -20.82 0.49
C GLN A 338 -2.96 -21.77 0.48
N PHE A 339 -3.07 -22.65 -0.50
CA PHE A 339 -3.99 -23.78 -0.44
C PHE A 339 -3.28 -24.99 0.13
N LEU A 340 -3.92 -25.66 1.08
CA LEU A 340 -3.64 -27.06 1.35
C LEU A 340 -4.28 -27.87 0.23
N GLU A 341 -3.45 -28.36 -0.67
CA GLU A 341 -3.86 -29.23 -1.75
C GLU A 341 -3.69 -30.69 -1.32
N VAL A 342 -4.78 -31.45 -1.43
CA VAL A 342 -4.83 -32.86 -1.07
C VAL A 342 -5.25 -33.66 -2.30
N ASP A 343 -4.32 -34.44 -2.83
CA ASP A 343 -4.59 -35.36 -3.92
C ASP A 343 -5.13 -36.67 -3.37
N LEU A 344 -6.32 -37.04 -3.82
CA LEU A 344 -6.94 -38.34 -3.58
C LEU A 344 -6.88 -39.21 -4.84
N THR A 345 -6.86 -40.53 -4.68
CA THR A 345 -6.85 -41.46 -5.82
C THR A 345 -7.72 -42.70 -5.59
N ASP A 346 -8.37 -43.16 -6.66
CA ASP A 346 -9.01 -44.48 -6.77
C ASP A 346 -8.07 -45.55 -7.36
N GLY A 347 -6.81 -45.18 -7.65
CA GLY A 347 -5.82 -46.01 -8.34
C GLY A 347 -5.74 -45.79 -9.86
N TYR A 348 -6.66 -45.02 -10.45
CA TYR A 348 -6.72 -44.68 -11.87
C TYR A 348 -6.68 -43.17 -12.12
N ASN A 349 -7.38 -42.40 -11.29
CA ASN A 349 -7.53 -40.95 -11.39
C ASN A 349 -6.98 -40.26 -10.14
N ILE A 350 -6.64 -38.97 -10.30
CA ILE A 350 -6.29 -38.06 -9.20
C ILE A 350 -7.41 -37.04 -9.06
N TYR A 351 -7.82 -36.79 -7.83
CA TYR A 351 -8.83 -35.80 -7.46
C TYR A 351 -8.18 -34.79 -6.50
N ALA A 352 -7.91 -33.59 -7.01
CA ALA A 352 -7.37 -32.49 -6.22
C ALA A 352 -8.48 -31.91 -5.34
N CYS A 353 -8.15 -31.67 -4.08
CA CYS A 353 -8.99 -31.04 -3.07
C CYS A 353 -8.28 -29.79 -2.57
N LEU A 354 -8.94 -28.63 -2.57
CA LEU A 354 -8.36 -27.35 -2.23
C LEU A 354 -8.99 -26.79 -0.96
N LEU A 355 -8.14 -26.47 0.02
CA LEU A 355 -8.55 -25.85 1.28
C LEU A 355 -7.69 -24.62 1.54
N LEU A 356 -8.30 -23.43 1.61
CA LEU A 356 -7.53 -22.20 1.78
C LEU A 356 -7.01 -22.09 3.22
N MET A 357 -5.69 -21.96 3.35
CA MET A 357 -4.93 -21.81 4.58
C MET A 357 -4.30 -20.40 4.65
N TYR A 358 -4.50 -19.72 5.77
CA TYR A 358 -3.73 -18.53 6.11
C TYR A 358 -2.44 -18.93 6.81
N VAL A 359 -1.32 -18.65 6.16
CA VAL A 359 0.03 -18.94 6.64
C VAL A 359 0.73 -17.60 6.84
N LYS A 360 0.99 -17.21 8.10
CA LYS A 360 1.48 -15.87 8.44
C LYS A 360 2.69 -15.94 9.37
N PRO A 361 3.80 -15.25 9.06
CA PRO A 361 4.90 -15.09 10.02
C PRO A 361 4.38 -14.42 11.30
N VAL A 362 4.77 -14.93 12.46
CA VAL A 362 4.45 -14.25 13.72
C VAL A 362 5.34 -13.02 13.84
N LYS A 363 4.72 -11.84 13.96
CA LYS A 363 5.44 -10.56 14.13
C LYS A 363 6.41 -10.65 15.31
N TRP A 364 7.58 -10.02 15.17
CA TRP A 364 8.65 -9.99 16.17
C TRP A 364 9.34 -11.33 16.45
N THR A 365 9.14 -12.32 15.58
CA THR A 365 9.86 -13.61 15.60
C THR A 365 10.53 -13.85 14.24
N GLU A 366 11.61 -14.63 14.23
CA GLU A 366 12.28 -15.04 12.99
C GLU A 366 11.87 -16.47 12.56
N ASP A 367 11.34 -17.26 13.48
CA ASP A 367 11.08 -18.69 13.31
C ASP A 367 9.64 -19.10 13.62
N GLU A 368 8.79 -18.25 14.21
CA GLU A 368 7.41 -18.65 14.47
C GLU A 368 6.47 -18.30 13.30
N ILE A 369 5.55 -19.21 13.02
CA ILE A 369 4.49 -19.04 12.01
C ILE A 369 3.14 -19.48 12.58
N ASP A 370 2.08 -18.78 12.18
CA ASP A 370 0.69 -19.17 12.43
C ASP A 370 0.10 -19.74 11.14
N ILE A 371 -0.43 -20.97 11.22
CA ILE A 371 -1.19 -21.64 10.16
C ILE A 371 -2.64 -21.78 10.62
N SER A 372 -3.59 -21.29 9.82
CA SER A 372 -5.02 -21.40 10.15
C SER A 372 -5.86 -21.68 8.93
N PHE A 373 -6.84 -22.58 9.08
CA PHE A 373 -7.81 -22.85 8.04
C PHE A 373 -8.83 -21.71 7.94
N SER A 374 -9.04 -21.19 6.73
CA SER A 374 -9.99 -20.09 6.49
C SER A 374 -11.46 -20.50 6.55
N GLY A 375 -11.74 -21.80 6.42
CA GLY A 375 -13.10 -22.31 6.19
C GLY A 375 -13.51 -22.38 4.72
N LEU A 376 -12.73 -21.79 3.81
CA LEU A 376 -13.00 -21.82 2.36
C LEU A 376 -12.37 -23.07 1.73
N VAL A 377 -13.17 -23.76 0.91
CA VAL A 377 -12.83 -25.01 0.23
C VAL A 377 -13.52 -25.07 -1.12
N ASP A 378 -12.97 -25.83 -2.07
CA ASP A 378 -13.69 -26.24 -3.27
C ASP A 378 -14.63 -27.43 -3.00
N ASP A 379 -15.38 -27.89 -4.01
CA ASP A 379 -16.34 -28.99 -3.85
C ASP A 379 -15.67 -30.29 -3.38
N ASN A 380 -14.50 -30.62 -3.94
CA ASN A 380 -13.73 -31.78 -3.54
C ASN A 380 -13.12 -31.60 -2.14
N GLY A 381 -12.60 -30.43 -1.83
CA GLY A 381 -12.11 -30.02 -0.51
C GLY A 381 -13.17 -30.14 0.57
N ASN A 382 -14.41 -29.75 0.28
CA ASN A 382 -15.54 -29.93 1.20
C ASN A 382 -15.83 -31.41 1.46
N ALA A 383 -15.84 -32.23 0.41
CA ALA A 383 -16.03 -33.67 0.55
C ALA A 383 -14.88 -34.31 1.35
N PHE A 384 -13.63 -33.97 1.06
CA PHE A 384 -12.47 -34.44 1.82
C PHE A 384 -12.55 -34.02 3.30
N TYR A 385 -12.80 -32.73 3.57
CA TYR A 385 -12.85 -32.18 4.92
C TYR A 385 -13.91 -32.89 5.78
N GLY A 386 -15.11 -33.11 5.22
CA GLY A 386 -16.21 -33.80 5.89
C GLY A 386 -15.99 -35.30 6.11
N ASN A 387 -15.12 -35.95 5.31
CA ASN A 387 -14.90 -37.40 5.34
C ASN A 387 -13.48 -37.75 5.81
N GLY A 388 -13.10 -37.24 6.99
CA GLY A 388 -11.83 -37.56 7.67
C GLY A 388 -10.73 -36.52 7.50
N GLY A 389 -10.83 -35.63 6.50
CA GLY A 389 -9.84 -34.58 6.24
C GLY A 389 -9.72 -33.54 7.34
N LYS A 390 -10.80 -33.28 8.09
CA LYS A 390 -10.80 -32.35 9.23
C LYS A 390 -9.67 -32.60 10.23
N GLU A 391 -9.41 -33.86 10.57
CA GLU A 391 -8.36 -34.22 11.54
C GLU A 391 -6.95 -33.88 11.01
N ILE A 392 -6.73 -33.96 9.69
CA ILE A 392 -5.46 -33.56 9.07
C ILE A 392 -5.30 -32.04 9.13
N VAL A 393 -6.34 -31.29 8.79
CA VAL A 393 -6.34 -29.82 8.83
C VAL A 393 -6.08 -29.31 10.24
N GLU A 394 -6.67 -29.95 11.27
CA GLU A 394 -6.44 -29.62 12.68
C GLU A 394 -4.98 -29.87 13.11
N MET A 395 -4.35 -30.93 12.60
CA MET A 395 -2.93 -31.22 12.88
C MET A 395 -1.98 -30.26 12.16
N MET A 396 -2.37 -29.67 11.04
CA MET A 396 -1.58 -28.65 10.33
C MET A 396 -1.85 -27.23 10.83
N SER A 397 -2.99 -27.00 11.50
CA SER A 397 -3.35 -25.68 12.05
C SER A 397 -2.72 -25.44 13.42
N GLY A 398 -2.38 -24.19 13.70
CA GLY A 398 -1.78 -23.75 14.97
C GLY A 398 -0.52 -22.92 14.75
N ARG A 399 0.16 -22.64 15.86
CA ARG A 399 1.44 -21.96 15.87
C ARG A 399 2.59 -22.96 15.89
N TYR A 400 3.59 -22.74 15.04
CA TYR A 400 4.78 -23.57 14.93
C TYR A 400 6.05 -22.74 14.99
N SER A 401 7.09 -23.26 15.64
CA SER A 401 8.47 -22.82 15.40
C SER A 401 9.03 -23.60 14.21
N LEU A 402 9.73 -22.89 13.33
CA LEU A 402 10.26 -23.36 12.06
C LEU A 402 11.77 -23.44 12.12
N THR A 403 12.30 -24.62 11.81
CA THR A 403 13.70 -24.78 11.49
C THR A 403 13.84 -25.21 10.04
N GLY A 404 14.41 -24.34 9.21
CA GLY A 404 14.78 -24.64 7.82
C GLY A 404 16.29 -24.85 7.69
N ASN A 405 16.73 -25.54 6.64
CA ASN A 405 18.15 -25.57 6.28
C ASN A 405 18.62 -24.12 6.03
N PRO A 406 19.71 -23.62 6.66
CA PRO A 406 20.11 -22.21 6.63
C PRO A 406 20.55 -21.64 5.27
N SER A 407 20.29 -22.31 4.15
CA SER A 407 20.57 -21.80 2.81
C SER A 407 19.60 -20.71 2.39
N ASP A 408 20.03 -19.87 1.43
CA ASP A 408 19.16 -18.89 0.77
C ASP A 408 17.91 -19.56 0.16
N ASN A 409 18.08 -20.80 -0.30
CA ASN A 409 17.02 -21.65 -0.87
C ASN A 409 16.83 -22.90 0.00
N PRO A 410 15.94 -22.88 1.00
CA PRO A 410 15.64 -24.05 1.80
C PRO A 410 14.95 -25.12 0.94
N THR A 411 15.29 -26.39 1.15
CA THR A 411 14.64 -27.54 0.49
C THR A 411 13.64 -28.25 1.40
N SER A 412 13.72 -28.00 2.71
CA SER A 412 12.73 -28.45 3.69
C SER A 412 12.62 -27.48 4.86
N PHE A 413 11.46 -27.51 5.51
CA PHE A 413 11.16 -26.85 6.77
C PHE A 413 10.56 -27.85 7.74
N PHE A 414 11.09 -27.88 8.95
CA PHE A 414 10.53 -28.63 10.06
C PHE A 414 9.67 -27.72 10.92
N PHE A 415 8.45 -28.16 11.22
CA PHE A 415 7.43 -27.45 11.97
C PHE A 415 7.24 -28.14 13.32
N GLN A 416 7.48 -27.43 14.41
CA GLN A 416 7.23 -27.90 15.78
C GLN A 416 6.15 -27.05 16.45
N LYS A 417 5.04 -27.66 16.86
CA LYS A 417 3.94 -26.92 17.50
C LYS A 417 4.38 -26.32 18.82
N THR A 418 3.98 -25.06 19.09
CA THR A 418 4.47 -24.29 20.26
C THR A 418 3.60 -24.40 21.50
N ASP A 419 2.45 -25.09 21.42
CA ASP A 419 1.51 -25.27 22.53
C ASP A 419 1.88 -26.42 23.51
N GLY A 420 3.04 -27.06 23.29
CA GLY A 420 3.53 -28.18 24.10
C GLY A 420 2.98 -29.54 23.68
N SER A 421 2.15 -29.63 22.65
CA SER A 421 1.73 -30.91 22.07
C SER A 421 2.87 -31.57 21.28
N ASP A 422 2.89 -32.91 21.26
CA ASP A 422 3.81 -33.71 20.41
C ASP A 422 3.30 -33.74 18.96
N VAL A 423 3.19 -32.56 18.36
CA VAL A 423 2.79 -32.37 16.96
C VAL A 423 3.92 -31.66 16.24
N TRP A 424 4.50 -32.38 15.29
CA TRP A 424 5.53 -31.87 14.39
C TRP A 424 5.48 -32.61 13.06
N PHE A 425 6.01 -31.97 12.03
CA PHE A 425 6.10 -32.49 10.66
C PHE A 425 7.15 -31.74 9.86
N GLU A 426 7.63 -32.35 8.78
CA GLU A 426 8.45 -31.69 7.77
C GLU A 426 7.64 -31.47 6.49
N LEU A 427 7.84 -30.30 5.88
CA LEU A 427 7.47 -30.05 4.51
C LEU A 427 8.72 -29.87 3.65
N SER A 428 8.78 -30.48 2.48
CA SER A 428 9.91 -30.39 1.55
C SER A 428 9.47 -30.12 0.11
N ILE A 429 10.36 -29.57 -0.70
CA ILE A 429 10.19 -29.54 -2.15
C ILE A 429 10.48 -30.92 -2.75
N GLU A 430 9.90 -31.25 -3.90
CA GLU A 430 10.15 -32.53 -4.62
C GLU A 430 11.50 -32.58 -5.33
#